data_AF-A0A5R2MTF8-F1
#
_entry.id   AF-A0A5R2MTF8-F1
#
_cell.length_a   1.000
_cell.length_b   1.000
_cell.length_c   1.000
_cell.angle_alpha   90.00
_cell.angle_beta   90.00
_cell.angle_gamma   90.00
#
_symmetry.space_group_name_H-M   'P 1'
#
loop_
_entity.id
_entity.type
_entity.pdbx_description
1 polymer ?
#
loop_
_entity_poly.entity_id
_entity_poly.type
_entity_poly.pdbx_seq_one_letter_code
_entity_poly.pdbx_strand_id
1 'polypeptide(L)'
;GDVINRAYSGSAKYVLTFKKGLTPPVTGFWSVTMYDADYFFVDNPLNRYSISPRQPLKANDDGSIDLLIQNESPGADKEANWLPAPKGKFVLMMRTY
;
A
#
# COMPACT_ATOMS: atom_id res chain seq x y z
N GLY A 1 -20.50 16.40 6.90
CA GLY A 1 -19.30 16.48 6.04
C GLY A 1 -19.08 15.10 5.49
N ASP A 2 -19.34 14.91 4.21
CA ASP A 2 -19.34 13.58 3.58
C ASP A 2 -17.98 12.90 3.75
N VAL A 3 -17.95 11.93 4.67
CA VAL A 3 -16.89 10.93 4.68
C VAL A 3 -17.08 10.17 3.38
N ILE A 4 -16.12 10.29 2.47
CA ILE A 4 -16.06 9.48 1.26
C ILE A 4 -16.00 8.02 1.71
N ASN A 5 -17.15 7.40 1.93
CA ASN A 5 -17.30 5.97 2.25
C ASN A 5 -17.18 5.16 0.95
N ARG A 6 -16.16 5.48 0.15
CA ARG A 6 -15.82 4.69 -1.02
C ARG A 6 -15.01 3.50 -0.49
N ALA A 7 -15.69 2.38 -0.33
CA ALA A 7 -15.01 1.11 -0.09
C ALA A 7 -13.96 0.91 -1.18
N TYR A 8 -12.72 0.65 -0.78
CA TYR A 8 -11.67 0.28 -1.73
C TYR A 8 -12.03 -1.05 -2.38
N SER A 9 -11.73 -1.18 -3.67
CA SER A 9 -12.02 -2.37 -4.46
C SER A 9 -10.84 -2.67 -5.38
N GLY A 10 -10.35 -3.90 -5.41
CA GLY A 10 -9.21 -4.25 -6.27
C GLY A 10 -9.54 -4.34 -7.76
N SER A 11 -10.78 -4.02 -8.14
CA SER A 11 -11.13 -3.68 -9.52
C SER A 11 -10.51 -2.34 -9.97
N ALA A 12 -10.03 -1.51 -9.05
CA ALA A 12 -9.32 -0.27 -9.34
C ALA A 12 -7.84 -0.35 -8.93
N LYS A 13 -7.04 0.52 -9.55
CA LYS A 13 -5.62 0.71 -9.21
C LYS A 13 -5.50 2.00 -8.40
N TYR A 14 -4.85 1.93 -7.24
CA TYR A 14 -4.63 3.06 -6.36
C TYR A 14 -3.13 3.31 -6.20
N VAL A 15 -2.77 4.58 -6.04
CA VAL A 15 -1.41 5.00 -5.71
C VAL A 15 -1.47 5.85 -4.45
N LEU A 16 -0.70 5.44 -3.44
CA LEU A 16 -0.47 6.25 -2.25
C LEU A 16 0.93 6.88 -2.34
N THR A 17 0.97 8.18 -2.58
CA THR A 17 2.22 8.95 -2.72
C THR A 17 2.60 9.61 -1.39
N PHE A 18 3.77 9.28 -0.88
CA PHE A 18 4.45 10.10 0.11
C PHE A 18 5.42 11.03 -0.61
N LYS A 19 5.16 12.34 -0.57
CA LYS A 19 6.12 13.32 -1.08
C LYS A 19 7.43 13.23 -0.29
N LYS A 20 8.53 13.67 -0.89
CA LYS A 20 9.85 13.71 -0.24
C LYS A 20 9.76 14.36 1.15
N GLY A 21 10.17 13.63 2.18
CA GLY A 21 10.15 14.09 3.57
C GLY A 21 8.77 14.17 4.23
N LEU A 22 7.68 13.78 3.53
CA LEU A 22 6.30 13.76 4.05
C LEU A 22 5.80 12.34 4.31
N THR A 23 6.70 11.42 4.66
CA THR A 23 6.30 10.15 5.30
C THR A 23 5.75 10.42 6.70
N PRO A 24 4.95 9.51 7.29
CA PRO A 24 4.46 9.65 8.65
C PRO A 24 5.59 10.04 9.64
N PRO A 25 5.41 11.09 10.47
CA PRO A 25 6.45 11.63 11.33
C PRO A 25 6.58 10.77 12.59
N VAL A 26 7.27 9.65 12.46
CA VAL A 26 7.47 8.66 13.53
C VAL A 26 8.94 8.42 13.76
N THR A 27 9.32 8.12 14.99
CA THR A 27 10.72 7.82 15.35
C THR A 27 11.13 6.40 14.96
N GLY A 28 10.17 5.46 14.93
CA GLY A 28 10.38 4.10 14.48
C GLY A 28 10.12 3.95 12.99
N PHE A 29 8.95 3.38 12.66
CA PHE A 29 8.57 3.10 11.29
C PHE A 29 7.06 3.13 11.11
N TRP A 30 6.62 3.29 9.87
CA TRP A 30 5.21 3.13 9.51
C TRP A 30 5.03 1.84 8.70
N SER A 31 3.81 1.34 8.66
CA SER A 31 3.44 0.24 7.75
C SER A 31 2.03 0.44 7.25
N VAL A 32 1.78 0.06 6.00
CA VAL A 32 0.45 -0.05 5.41
C VAL A 32 0.17 -1.54 5.22
N THR A 33 -0.88 -2.03 5.87
CA THR A 33 -1.28 -3.45 5.84
C THR A 33 -2.55 -3.61 5.02
N MET A 34 -2.57 -4.64 4.17
CA MET A 34 -3.71 -5.04 3.36
C MET A 34 -4.56 -6.06 4.11
N TYR A 35 -5.87 -5.82 4.13
CA TYR A 35 -6.87 -6.75 4.60
C TYR A 35 -8.01 -6.89 3.59
N ASP A 36 -8.68 -8.03 3.52
CA ASP A 36 -9.95 -8.16 2.81
C ASP A 36 -11.10 -7.46 3.56
N ALA A 37 -12.34 -7.67 3.08
CA ALA A 37 -13.53 -7.11 3.70
C ALA A 37 -13.82 -7.64 5.11
N ASP A 38 -13.30 -8.82 5.45
CA ASP A 38 -13.51 -9.52 6.71
C ASP A 38 -12.32 -9.37 7.66
N TYR A 39 -11.38 -8.46 7.34
CA TYR A 39 -10.16 -8.15 8.11
C TYR A 39 -9.13 -9.29 8.15
N PHE A 40 -9.15 -10.22 7.18
CA PHE A 40 -8.12 -11.24 7.03
C PHE A 40 -7.01 -10.82 6.06
N PHE A 41 -5.85 -11.46 6.18
CA PHE A 41 -4.76 -11.29 5.23
C PHE A 41 -5.13 -11.90 3.88
N VAL A 42 -4.66 -11.23 2.82
CA VAL A 42 -4.94 -11.60 1.43
C VAL A 42 -3.75 -12.32 0.84
N ASP A 43 -3.90 -13.62 0.60
CA ASP A 43 -2.90 -14.43 -0.09
C ASP A 43 -2.52 -13.80 -1.43
N ASN A 44 -1.21 -13.75 -1.68
CA ASN A 44 -0.68 -13.16 -2.89
C ASN A 44 0.67 -13.79 -3.28
N PRO A 45 1.07 -13.72 -4.57
CA PRO A 45 2.29 -14.36 -5.07
C PRO A 45 3.59 -13.91 -4.38
N LEU A 46 3.60 -12.73 -3.75
CA LEU A 46 4.77 -12.17 -3.07
C LEU A 46 4.81 -12.51 -1.57
N ASN A 47 3.80 -13.21 -1.04
CA ASN A 47 3.61 -13.43 0.39
C ASN A 47 3.73 -12.11 1.19
N ARG A 48 3.21 -11.00 0.62
CA ARG A 48 3.36 -9.64 1.13
C ARG A 48 2.01 -9.09 1.57
N TYR A 49 1.80 -8.97 2.87
CA TYR A 49 0.55 -8.44 3.44
C TYR A 49 0.70 -7.00 3.95
N SER A 50 1.92 -6.49 4.03
CA SER A 50 2.19 -5.10 4.40
C SER A 50 3.38 -4.54 3.64
N ILE A 51 3.40 -3.20 3.55
CA ILE A 51 4.49 -2.44 2.98
C ILE A 51 4.96 -1.35 3.97
N SER A 52 6.28 -1.20 4.10
CA SER A 52 6.90 -0.34 5.11
C SER A 52 8.29 0.13 4.63
N PRO A 53 8.86 1.21 5.21
CA PRO A 53 10.20 1.67 4.85
C PRO A 53 11.32 0.72 5.34
N ARG A 54 10.96 -0.37 6.04
CA ARG A 54 11.89 -1.45 6.42
C ARG A 54 12.16 -2.44 5.27
N GLN A 55 11.42 -2.32 4.17
CA GLN A 55 11.65 -3.05 2.92
C GLN A 55 12.42 -2.15 1.94
N PRO A 56 13.08 -2.71 0.90
CA PRO A 56 13.82 -1.93 -0.09
C PRO A 56 12.88 -1.21 -1.08
N LEU A 57 12.16 -0.20 -0.59
CA LEU A 57 11.31 0.66 -1.39
C LEU A 57 12.16 1.50 -2.36
N LYS A 58 11.65 1.68 -3.58
CA LYS A 58 12.25 2.56 -4.58
C LYS A 58 11.63 3.94 -4.49
N ALA A 59 12.45 4.96 -4.25
CA ALA A 59 12.02 6.34 -4.39
C ALA A 59 11.99 6.75 -5.87
N ASN A 60 11.12 7.68 -6.20
CA ASN A 60 11.09 8.39 -7.47
C ASN A 60 12.26 9.39 -7.55
N ASP A 61 12.54 9.92 -8.74
CA ASP A 61 13.63 10.89 -8.97
C ASP A 61 13.49 12.17 -8.14
N ASP A 62 12.25 12.57 -7.83
CA ASP A 62 11.94 13.73 -6.97
C ASP A 62 12.07 13.41 -5.46
N GLY A 63 12.40 12.16 -5.11
CA GLY A 63 12.50 11.65 -3.74
C GLY A 63 11.17 11.30 -3.08
N SER A 64 10.06 11.32 -3.82
CA SER A 64 8.78 10.77 -3.34
C SER A 64 8.79 9.25 -3.35
N ILE A 65 7.87 8.63 -2.61
CA ILE A 65 7.65 7.19 -2.58
C ILE A 65 6.20 6.93 -2.96
N ASP A 66 5.98 6.22 -4.06
CA ASP A 66 4.67 5.76 -4.49
C ASP A 66 4.46 4.32 -4.07
N LEU A 67 3.42 4.04 -3.31
CA LEU A 67 2.96 2.68 -3.03
C LEU A 67 1.84 2.33 -4.01
N LEU A 68 2.06 1.27 -4.78
CA LEU A 68 1.10 0.79 -5.78
C LEU A 68 0.16 -0.22 -5.10
N ILE A 69 -1.14 0.02 -5.13
CA ILE A 69 -2.14 -0.83 -4.48
C ILE A 69 -3.13 -1.30 -5.54
N GLN A 70 -2.99 -2.56 -5.95
CA GLN A 70 -3.75 -3.15 -7.05
C GLN A 70 -3.68 -4.68 -7.01
N ASN A 71 -4.65 -5.35 -7.64
CA ASN A 71 -4.70 -6.81 -7.69
C ASN A 71 -3.67 -7.44 -8.65
N GLU A 72 -3.43 -6.80 -9.78
CA GLU A 72 -2.50 -7.28 -10.80
C GLU A 72 -1.08 -6.75 -10.55
N SER A 73 -0.05 -7.53 -10.88
CA SER A 73 1.34 -7.04 -10.78
C SER A 73 1.53 -5.81 -11.70
N PRO A 74 2.15 -4.72 -11.20
CA PRO A 74 2.48 -3.56 -12.02
C PRO A 74 3.71 -3.77 -12.93
N GLY A 75 4.32 -4.96 -12.91
CA GLY A 75 5.58 -5.28 -13.59
C GLY A 75 6.74 -5.42 -12.61
N ALA A 76 7.69 -6.30 -12.94
CA ALA A 76 8.80 -6.70 -12.08
C ALA A 76 9.66 -5.52 -11.57
N ASP A 77 9.77 -4.45 -12.35
CA ASP A 77 10.49 -3.23 -12.00
C ASP A 77 9.84 -2.43 -10.86
N LYS A 78 8.51 -2.59 -10.70
CA LYS A 78 7.66 -1.84 -9.77
C LYS A 78 7.18 -2.65 -8.56
N GLU A 79 7.47 -3.94 -8.52
CA GLU A 79 7.04 -4.83 -7.42
C GLU A 79 7.63 -4.44 -6.07
N ALA A 80 8.77 -3.74 -6.04
CA ALA A 80 9.37 -3.22 -4.82
C ALA A 80 8.38 -2.36 -4.01
N ASN A 81 7.54 -1.58 -4.69
CA ASN A 81 6.58 -0.67 -4.07
C ASN A 81 5.14 -1.16 -4.12
N TRP A 82 4.91 -2.38 -4.60
CA TRP A 82 3.58 -2.93 -4.78
C TRP A 82 3.06 -3.63 -3.53
N LEU A 83 1.83 -3.31 -3.15
CA LEU A 83 1.02 -4.02 -2.17
C LEU A 83 -0.13 -4.73 -2.90
N PRO A 84 -0.08 -6.07 -3.06
CA PRO A 84 -1.13 -6.83 -3.72
C PRO A 84 -2.47 -6.69 -3.01
N ALA A 85 -3.50 -6.30 -3.75
CA ALA A 85 -4.89 -6.20 -3.25
C ALA A 85 -5.73 -7.41 -3.71
N PRO A 86 -6.78 -7.81 -2.99
CA PRO A 86 -7.73 -8.80 -3.49
C PRO A 86 -8.56 -8.20 -4.64
N LYS A 87 -9.17 -9.02 -5.50
CA LYS A 87 -10.08 -8.52 -6.57
C LYS A 87 -11.31 -7.78 -6.01
N GLY A 88 -11.74 -8.15 -4.82
CA GLY A 88 -12.92 -7.62 -4.15
C GLY A 88 -12.64 -6.37 -3.30
N LYS A 89 -13.52 -6.15 -2.33
CA LYS A 89 -13.35 -5.08 -1.34
C LYS A 89 -12.14 -5.35 -0.45
N PHE A 90 -11.48 -4.28 -0.04
CA PHE A 90 -10.35 -4.36 0.89
C PHE A 90 -10.28 -3.17 1.83
N VAL A 91 -9.50 -3.34 2.89
CA VAL A 91 -9.21 -2.33 3.90
C VAL A 91 -7.69 -2.14 3.96
N LEU A 92 -7.27 -0.87 3.91
CA LEU A 92 -5.88 -0.49 4.19
C LEU A 92 -5.80 0.03 5.62
N MET A 93 -4.87 -0.53 6.39
CA MET A 93 -4.58 -0.05 7.74
C MET A 93 -3.17 0.50 7.82
N MET A 94 -3.05 1.79 8.10
CA MET A 94 -1.77 2.41 8.40
C MET A 94 -1.48 2.30 9.90
N ARG A 95 -0.27 1.84 10.24
CA ARG A 95 0.24 1.79 11.61
C ARG A 95 1.53 2.58 11.69
N THR A 96 1.67 3.34 12.76
CA THR A 96 2.81 4.22 13.06
C THR A 96 3.41 3.78 14.40
N TYR A 97 4.72 3.55 14.43
CA TYR A 97 5.46 3.06 15.60
C TYR A 97 6.58 4.02 15.99
#